data_AF-A0A7S1EMX0-F1
#
_entry.id   AF-A0A7S1EMX0-F1
#
_cell.length_a   1.000
_cell.length_b   1.000
_cell.length_c   1.000
_cell.angle_alpha   90.00
_cell.angle_beta   90.00
_cell.angle_gamma   90.00
#
_symmetry.space_group_name_H-M   'P 1'
#
loop_
_entity.id
_entity.type
_entity.pdbx_description
1 polymer ?
#
loop_
_entity_poly.entity_id
_entity_poly.type
_entity_poly.pdbx_seq_one_letter_code
_entity_poly.pdbx_strand_id
1 'polypeptide(L)'
;GQTASFKSIEDGGGEGANRWYRVVITEGRNREVRKLFEAVGMVVSRLIRIRYGTVVLPRGLKRGVWVELGDDDVRVIRRLAGHSSHNGQGQGQSAQPLGRKDRNKRRGDDRGAGSGP
;
A
#
# COMPACT_ATOMS: atom_id res chain seq x y z
N GLY A 1 19.64 23.10 15.90
CA GLY A 1 19.11 22.29 14.79
C GLY A 1 19.15 20.82 15.21
N GLN A 2 18.21 20.00 14.74
CA GLN A 2 18.20 18.56 15.05
C GLN A 2 19.43 17.88 14.44
N THR A 3 20.09 17.04 15.24
CA THR A 3 21.29 16.29 14.86
C THR A 3 20.97 15.26 13.78
N ALA A 4 21.74 15.28 12.68
CA ALA A 4 21.70 14.25 11.64
C ALA A 4 22.75 13.18 11.96
N SER A 5 22.41 11.91 11.76
CA SER A 5 23.32 10.79 11.96
C SER A 5 22.87 9.57 11.18
N PHE A 6 23.81 8.68 10.83
CA PHE A 6 23.44 7.37 10.32
C PHE A 6 22.88 6.52 11.47
N LYS A 7 21.72 5.91 11.24
CA LYS A 7 21.18 4.89 12.13
C LYS A 7 22.07 3.65 12.15
N SER A 8 22.64 3.28 11.00
CA SER A 8 23.68 2.26 10.90
C SER A 8 24.59 2.54 9.71
N ILE A 9 25.83 2.08 9.82
CA ILE A 9 26.84 2.09 8.76
C ILE A 9 27.60 0.77 8.78
N GLU A 10 27.69 0.12 7.63
CA GLU A 10 28.40 -1.15 7.44
C GLU A 10 29.37 -1.01 6.27
N ASP A 11 30.57 -1.57 6.41
CA ASP A 11 31.54 -1.65 5.33
C ASP A 11 31.04 -2.63 4.25
N GLY A 12 30.93 -2.14 3.02
CA GLY A 12 30.56 -2.90 1.83
C GLY A 12 31.76 -3.43 1.05
N GLY A 13 32.98 -3.15 1.49
CA GLY A 13 34.23 -3.45 0.81
C GLY A 13 34.55 -2.46 -0.30
N GLY A 14 35.51 -2.82 -1.15
CA GLY A 14 35.96 -2.00 -2.27
C GLY A 14 37.47 -2.09 -2.45
N GLU A 15 37.92 -1.83 -3.67
CA GLU A 15 39.32 -1.93 -4.09
C GLU A 15 39.87 -0.55 -4.50
N GLY A 16 41.14 -0.33 -4.22
CA GLY A 16 41.83 0.93 -4.52
C GLY A 16 41.32 2.10 -3.68
N ALA A 17 41.14 3.26 -4.31
CA ALA A 17 40.80 4.52 -3.63
C ALA A 17 39.32 4.66 -3.23
N ASN A 18 38.42 3.78 -3.71
CA ASN A 18 36.98 3.89 -3.45
C ASN A 18 36.48 2.73 -2.59
N ARG A 19 35.68 3.05 -1.56
CA ARG A 19 35.00 2.09 -0.69
C ARG A 19 33.48 2.23 -0.81
N TRP A 20 32.77 1.12 -0.66
CA TRP A 20 31.32 1.07 -0.56
C TRP A 20 30.91 1.00 0.89
N TYR A 21 29.88 1.76 1.26
CA TYR A 21 29.26 1.69 2.57
C TYR A 21 27.76 1.45 2.42
N ARG A 22 27.19 0.59 3.25
CA ARG A 22 25.74 0.48 3.41
C ARG A 22 25.35 1.33 4.61
N VAL A 23 24.53 2.34 4.37
CA VAL A 23 24.06 3.25 5.41
C VAL A 23 22.54 3.23 5.51
N VAL A 24 22.05 3.41 6.73
CA VAL A 24 20.62 3.59 7.01
C VAL A 24 20.40 4.95 7.62
N ILE A 25 19.44 5.70 7.08
CA ILE A 25 18.91 6.93 7.66
C ILE A 25 17.41 6.74 7.93
N THR A 26 16.91 7.42 8.95
CA THR A 26 15.46 7.43 9.29
C THR A 26 14.82 8.79 9.06
N GLU A 27 15.62 9.84 8.88
CA GLU A 27 15.18 11.11 8.34
C GLU A 27 15.49 11.20 6.83
N GLY A 28 15.08 12.30 6.21
CA GLY A 28 15.23 12.52 4.77
C GLY A 28 15.61 13.95 4.45
N ARG A 29 16.57 14.53 5.19
CA ARG A 29 16.98 15.92 4.94
C ARG A 29 17.67 16.04 3.58
N ASN A 30 17.61 17.24 3.00
CA ASN A 30 18.23 17.48 1.70
C ASN A 30 19.75 17.21 1.76
N ARG A 31 20.19 16.23 0.96
CA ARG A 31 21.58 15.76 0.82
C ARG A 31 22.22 15.24 2.11
N GLU A 32 21.42 14.73 3.05
CA GLU A 32 21.88 14.31 4.37
C GLU A 32 23.08 13.35 4.34
N VAL A 33 23.00 12.26 3.57
CA VAL A 33 24.10 11.30 3.43
C VAL A 33 25.39 11.98 2.97
N ARG A 34 25.31 12.86 1.96
CA ARG A 34 26.50 13.56 1.43
C ARG A 34 27.09 14.51 2.46
N LYS A 35 26.24 15.25 3.17
CA LYS A 35 26.66 16.17 4.24
C LYS A 35 27.32 15.44 5.40
N LEU A 36 26.81 14.27 5.79
CA LEU A 36 27.40 13.47 6.86
C LEU A 36 28.79 12.94 6.50
N PHE A 37 29.00 12.47 5.28
CA PHE A 37 30.34 12.08 4.81
C PHE A 37 31.28 13.28 4.64
N GLU A 38 30.78 14.40 4.13
CA GLU A 38 31.56 15.64 3.97
C GLU A 38 32.03 16.20 5.32
N ALA A 39 31.19 16.09 6.36
CA ALA A 39 31.52 16.50 7.73
C ALA A 39 32.72 15.74 8.33
N VAL A 40 33.06 14.55 7.80
CA VAL A 40 34.24 13.76 8.18
C VAL A 40 35.33 13.75 7.11
N GLY A 41 35.28 14.71 6.16
CA GLY A 41 36.31 14.89 5.13
C GLY A 41 36.25 13.87 3.99
N MET A 42 35.14 13.15 3.80
CA MET A 42 34.97 12.17 2.73
C MET A 42 34.04 12.68 1.63
N VAL A 43 34.42 12.40 0.37
CA VAL A 43 33.61 12.73 -0.81
C VAL A 43 32.78 11.52 -1.26
N VAL A 44 31.51 11.75 -1.57
CA VAL A 44 30.60 10.71 -2.08
C VAL A 44 30.59 10.69 -3.61
N SER A 45 31.33 9.76 -4.21
CA SER A 45 31.37 9.57 -5.67
C SER A 45 30.05 8.99 -6.23
N ARG A 46 29.47 8.00 -5.55
CA ARG A 46 28.22 7.34 -5.96
C ARG A 46 27.30 7.14 -4.77
N LEU A 47 26.01 7.37 -4.99
CA LEU A 47 24.96 7.14 -4.00
C LEU A 47 23.78 6.46 -4.69
N ILE A 48 23.40 5.29 -4.18
CA ILE A 48 22.28 4.50 -4.71
C ILE A 48 21.40 4.11 -3.52
N ARG A 49 20.11 4.44 -3.62
CA ARG A 49 19.13 3.95 -2.65
C ARG A 49 18.71 2.54 -3.05
N ILE A 50 19.14 1.55 -2.29
CA ILE A 50 18.87 0.13 -2.56
C ILE A 50 17.67 -0.43 -1.79
N ARG A 51 17.14 0.30 -0.81
CA ARG A 51 15.99 -0.11 0.01
C ARG A 51 15.25 1.11 0.54
N TYR A 52 13.93 1.01 0.66
CA TYR A 52 13.08 1.97 1.35
C TYR A 52 12.06 1.22 2.21
N GLY A 53 12.14 1.36 3.53
CA GLY A 53 11.36 0.54 4.45
C GLY A 53 11.60 -0.96 4.19
N THR A 54 10.53 -1.70 3.92
CA THR A 54 10.58 -3.13 3.56
C THR A 54 10.81 -3.38 2.07
N VAL A 55 10.73 -2.36 1.21
CA VAL A 55 10.90 -2.52 -0.24
C VAL A 55 12.37 -2.46 -0.63
N VAL A 56 12.88 -3.56 -1.19
CA VAL A 56 14.25 -3.67 -1.69
C VAL A 56 14.24 -3.43 -3.20
N LEU A 57 15.25 -2.73 -3.70
CA LEU A 57 15.47 -2.56 -5.14
C LEU A 57 15.79 -3.94 -5.76
N PRO A 58 14.95 -4.47 -6.67
CA PRO A 58 15.17 -5.79 -7.25
C PRO A 58 16.50 -5.85 -8.02
N ARG A 59 17.25 -6.93 -7.82
CA ARG A 59 18.48 -7.18 -8.58
C ARG A 59 18.08 -7.44 -10.04
N GLY A 60 18.58 -6.61 -10.96
CA GLY A 60 18.28 -6.73 -12.40
C GLY A 60 17.25 -5.72 -12.94
N LEU A 61 16.62 -4.91 -12.08
CA LEU A 61 15.78 -3.81 -12.56
C LEU A 61 16.67 -2.76 -13.25
N LYS A 62 16.42 -2.52 -14.54
CA LYS A 62 17.16 -1.52 -15.32
C LYS A 62 16.84 -0.11 -14.82
N ARG A 63 17.82 0.80 -14.93
CA ARG A 63 17.63 2.21 -14.61
C ARG A 63 16.49 2.79 -15.45
N GLY A 64 15.61 3.56 -14.81
CA GLY A 64 14.45 4.19 -15.46
C GLY A 64 13.25 3.26 -15.65
N VAL A 65 13.38 1.97 -15.32
CA VAL A 65 12.27 1.02 -15.38
C VAL A 65 11.62 0.88 -14.01
N TRP A 66 10.32 0.61 -14.00
CA TRP A 66 9.53 0.35 -12.80
C TRP A 66 8.87 -1.04 -12.88
N VAL A 67 8.51 -1.56 -11.72
CA VAL A 67 7.76 -2.82 -11.55
C VAL A 67 6.68 -2.55 -10.50
N GLU A 68 5.50 -3.11 -10.71
CA GLU A 68 4.40 -3.03 -9.78
C GLU A 68 4.64 -3.96 -8.57
N LEU A 69 4.30 -3.50 -7.38
CA LEU A 69 4.38 -4.31 -6.17
C LEU A 69 3.18 -5.26 -6.10
N GLY A 70 3.42 -6.49 -5.65
CA GLY A 70 2.34 -7.44 -5.39
C GLY A 70 1.44 -6.99 -4.23
N ASP A 71 0.21 -7.49 -4.19
CA ASP A 71 -0.77 -7.11 -3.17
C ASP A 71 -0.28 -7.36 -1.75
N ASP A 72 0.52 -8.40 -1.54
CA ASP A 72 1.10 -8.77 -0.24
C ASP A 72 2.06 -7.68 0.26
N ASP A 73 2.98 -7.22 -0.59
CA ASP A 73 3.92 -6.14 -0.28
C ASP A 73 3.17 -4.84 0.01
N VAL A 74 2.13 -4.53 -0.77
CA VAL A 74 1.28 -3.36 -0.56
C VAL A 74 0.58 -3.42 0.80
N ARG A 75 0.03 -4.58 1.19
CA ARG A 75 -0.59 -4.76 2.51
C ARG A 75 0.41 -4.56 3.65
N VAL A 76 1.63 -5.07 3.52
CA VAL A 76 2.71 -4.88 4.51
C VAL A 76 3.05 -3.40 4.66
N ILE A 77 3.26 -2.69 3.55
CA ILE A 77 3.62 -1.26 3.57
C ILE A 77 2.50 -0.43 4.21
N ARG A 78 1.24 -0.69 3.86
CA ARG A 78 0.08 0.01 4.45
C ARG A 78 0.05 -0.16 5.96
N ARG A 79 0.23 -1.39 6.46
CA ARG A 79 0.26 -1.67 7.89
C ARG A 79 1.41 -0.92 8.59
N LEU A 80 2.60 -0.92 8.00
CA LEU A 80 3.77 -0.21 8.56
C LEU A 80 3.61 1.31 8.56
N ALA A 81 2.88 1.85 7.59
CA ALA A 81 2.55 3.27 7.50
C ALA A 81 1.40 3.68 8.44
N GLY A 82 0.97 2.82 9.36
CA GLY A 82 -0.14 3.11 10.28
C GLY A 82 -1.52 3.05 9.64
N HIS A 83 -1.63 2.57 8.40
CA HIS A 83 -2.92 2.36 7.75
C HIS A 83 -3.42 0.96 8.12
N SER A 84 -4.13 0.88 9.25
CA SER A 84 -4.98 -0.26 9.57
C SER A 84 -5.95 -0.46 8.40
N SER A 85 -5.95 -1.65 7.81
CA SER A 85 -6.95 -1.99 6.80
C SER A 85 -8.33 -1.87 7.45
N HIS A 86 -9.06 -0.78 7.16
CA HIS A 86 -10.52 -0.77 7.35
C HIS A 86 -11.11 -1.73 6.32
N ASN A 87 -11.02 -3.03 6.62
CA ASN A 87 -11.72 -4.05 5.90
C ASN A 87 -13.17 -4.03 6.42
N GLY A 88 -14.06 -3.31 5.73
CA GLY A 88 -15.46 -3.26 6.14
C GLY A 88 -16.34 -2.19 5.50
N GLN A 89 -16.31 -1.97 4.19
CA GLN A 89 -17.47 -1.39 3.47
C GLN A 89 -17.70 -2.09 2.13
N GLY A 90 -17.94 -3.40 2.22
CA GLY A 90 -18.86 -4.06 1.31
C GLY A 90 -20.26 -4.03 1.91
N GLN A 91 -20.99 -2.92 1.80
CA GLN A 91 -22.45 -2.96 1.89
C GLN A 91 -23.00 -3.11 0.47
N GLY A 92 -22.83 -4.31 -0.08
CA GLY A 92 -23.81 -4.84 -1.01
C GLY A 92 -25.04 -5.25 -0.20
N GLN A 93 -25.89 -4.29 0.18
CA GLN A 93 -27.26 -4.59 0.53
C GLN A 93 -28.11 -4.38 -0.72
N SER A 94 -28.34 -5.49 -1.41
CA SER A 94 -29.45 -5.66 -2.35
C SER A 94 -30.77 -5.36 -1.62
N ALA A 95 -31.19 -4.10 -1.64
CA ALA A 95 -32.55 -3.74 -1.26
C ALA A 95 -33.48 -4.10 -2.44
N GLN A 96 -34.34 -5.07 -2.18
CA GLN A 96 -35.31 -5.65 -3.09
C GLN A 96 -36.28 -4.58 -3.63
N PRO A 97 -36.78 -4.71 -4.87
CA PRO A 97 -37.74 -3.77 -5.44
C PRO A 97 -39.09 -3.84 -4.70
N LEU A 98 -39.59 -2.67 -4.26
CA LEU A 98 -40.95 -2.48 -3.73
C LEU A 98 -41.98 -2.68 -4.85
N GLY A 99 -42.38 -3.92 -5.07
CA GLY A 99 -43.49 -4.28 -5.94
C GLY A 99 -44.50 -5.14 -5.21
N ARG A 100 -45.50 -4.52 -4.55
CA ARG A 100 -46.73 -5.25 -4.20
C ARG A 100 -47.92 -4.33 -3.96
N LYS A 101 -48.79 -4.19 -4.97
CA LYS A 101 -50.19 -3.86 -4.75
C LYS A 101 -51.13 -4.44 -5.80
N ASP A 102 -51.05 -5.75 -6.03
CA ASP A 102 -52.15 -6.50 -6.61
C ASP A 102 -53.02 -7.09 -5.50
N ARG A 103 -54.09 -6.34 -5.18
CA ARG A 103 -55.24 -6.86 -4.44
C ARG A 103 -56.22 -7.44 -5.44
N ASN A 104 -56.07 -8.73 -5.76
CA ASN A 104 -57.20 -9.49 -6.24
C ASN A 104 -57.12 -10.97 -5.84
N LYS A 105 -58.30 -11.53 -5.55
CA LYS A 105 -58.65 -12.95 -5.65
C LYS A 105 -58.41 -13.86 -4.44
N ARG A 106 -59.29 -13.73 -3.44
CA ARG A 106 -59.77 -14.78 -2.51
C ARG A 106 -61.14 -14.28 -2.01
N ARG A 107 -62.28 -14.95 -2.00
CA ARG A 107 -62.82 -16.30 -2.25
C ARG A 107 -64.32 -15.99 -2.53
N GLY A 108 -65.01 -16.54 -3.52
CA GLY A 108 -65.42 -17.93 -3.53
C GLY A 108 -66.40 -18.19 -2.37
N ASP A 109 -67.69 -18.29 -2.70
CA ASP A 109 -68.78 -18.98 -1.97
C ASP A 109 -69.91 -18.07 -1.44
N ASP A 110 -71.00 -17.95 -2.23
CA ASP A 110 -72.38 -18.01 -1.71
C ASP A 110 -73.38 -18.25 -2.88
N ARG A 111 -73.94 -19.48 -2.92
CA ARG A 111 -75.35 -19.88 -3.18
C ARG A 111 -76.11 -19.11 -4.29
N GLY A 112 -76.66 -19.74 -5.33
CA GLY A 112 -77.57 -20.88 -5.29
C GLY A 112 -79.04 -20.44 -5.32
N ALA A 113 -79.58 -20.14 -6.51
CA ALA A 113 -81.01 -20.08 -6.90
C ALA A 113 -81.04 -19.67 -8.40
N GLY A 114 -81.76 -20.24 -9.37
CA GLY A 114 -82.95 -21.07 -9.38
C GLY A 114 -83.93 -20.47 -10.41
N SER A 115 -84.47 -21.30 -11.33
CA SER A 115 -85.55 -20.99 -12.32
C SER A 115 -85.10 -20.15 -13.55
N GLY A 116 -85.18 -20.54 -14.83
CA GLY A 116 -86.14 -21.37 -15.58
C GLY A 116 -87.33 -20.51 -16.06
N PRO A 117 -88.00 -20.75 -17.21
CA PRO A 117 -87.67 -21.55 -18.40
C PRO A 117 -87.11 -20.73 -19.59
#